data_AF-A0A965CW14-F1
#
_entry.id   AF-A0A965CW14-F1
#
_cell.length_a   1.000
_cell.length_b   1.000
_cell.length_c   1.000
_cell.angle_alpha   90.00
_cell.angle_beta   90.00
_cell.angle_gamma   90.00
#
_symmetry.space_group_name_H-M   'P 1'
#
loop_
_entity.id
_entity.type
_entity.pdbx_description
1 polymer ?
#
loop_
_entity_poly.entity_id
_entity_poly.type
_entity_poly.pdbx_seq_one_letter_code
_entity_poly.pdbx_strand_id
1 'polypeptide(L)'
;DFSGGGDTEEILFNDAIGGVYKKLVLRNDKLIGCVLYGDTVDGAWYFQLLRDKQDVHEIRDHLMFGQSNLGNAGHQGQNKAATMADTAEVCGCNGVCKGTIVKTIKEKGLFTLDDVRKHTKASSSCGSCTGLVEQILASTVGGAYQPAEAKNKPMCACTEHTHEETRKTIVEQKLKTIPDVMSFMEWKTPNGCASCRPALNFYLLCAWPQEYKDDLQSRFINERAHANIQKDGTYSVIPRFWGGSTSAAELRRIADVVDKYKIPTVKVTGGQRIDLLGVKKEDLPKVWRDLDMPSGHAYAKALRTVKTCVGAEWCRFGVQDSTQMGIDLEKDLWRMYAPHKVKLAVSGCPRNCAESGIKDVGVIGVESGWEIYVAGNGGIKTEVAQFLCKVKTRDEVLEYAGAFLQLYREEARYLDRTVHYVARVGLDYIKSNIVDDAEKRKALYARLRFALQGEPDPWRERAAGAEKREFELLEA
;
A
#
# COMPACT_ATOMS: atom_id res chain seq x y z
N ASP A 1 -3.00 -28.24 18.15
CA ASP A 1 -1.86 -28.92 18.80
C ASP A 1 -0.80 -29.13 17.72
N PHE A 2 0.28 -28.34 17.74
CA PHE A 2 1.33 -28.33 16.70
C PHE A 2 2.57 -29.12 17.11
N SER A 3 2.61 -29.56 18.36
CA SER A 3 3.71 -30.28 19.01
C SER A 3 3.85 -31.71 18.49
N GLY A 4 2.72 -32.35 18.15
CA GLY A 4 2.66 -33.79 17.90
C GLY A 4 2.70 -34.61 19.20
N GLY A 5 2.37 -35.90 19.10
CA GLY A 5 2.30 -36.86 20.20
C GLY A 5 2.22 -38.31 19.70
N GLY A 6 2.20 -39.28 20.62
CA GLY A 6 2.19 -40.72 20.28
C GLY A 6 0.93 -41.21 19.56
N ASP A 7 -0.15 -40.41 19.56
CA ASP A 7 -1.43 -40.68 18.90
C ASP A 7 -1.66 -39.78 17.67
N THR A 8 -0.59 -39.21 17.11
CA THR A 8 -0.65 -38.30 15.97
C THR A 8 0.32 -38.71 14.88
N GLU A 9 -0.02 -38.33 13.66
CA GLU A 9 0.81 -38.53 12.47
C GLU A 9 1.34 -37.19 11.98
N GLU A 10 2.57 -37.18 11.48
CA GLU A 10 3.22 -35.96 11.00
C GLU A 10 3.55 -36.09 9.52
N ILE A 11 3.23 -35.04 8.75
CA ILE A 11 3.70 -34.87 7.39
C ILE A 11 4.62 -33.65 7.40
N LEU A 12 5.86 -33.81 6.90
CA LEU A 12 6.91 -32.80 6.96
C LEU A 12 7.46 -32.51 5.56
N PHE A 13 7.60 -31.22 5.24
CA PHE A 13 8.35 -30.73 4.10
C PHE A 13 9.37 -29.70 4.58
N ASN A 14 10.64 -29.90 4.26
CA ASN A 14 11.74 -29.04 4.70
C ASN A 14 12.73 -28.82 3.54
N ASP A 15 12.73 -27.62 2.98
CA ASP A 15 13.74 -27.12 2.06
C ASP A 15 14.55 -26.02 2.75
N ALA A 16 15.71 -26.41 3.29
CA ALA A 16 16.59 -25.52 4.03
C ALA A 16 17.24 -24.45 3.15
N ILE A 17 17.43 -24.71 1.85
CA ILE A 17 18.05 -23.75 0.92
C ILE A 17 17.01 -22.76 0.42
N GLY A 18 15.81 -23.24 0.06
CA GLY A 18 14.68 -22.42 -0.32
C GLY A 18 14.01 -21.68 0.85
N GLY A 19 14.38 -22.01 2.09
CA GLY A 19 13.83 -21.38 3.31
C GLY A 19 12.38 -21.78 3.60
N VAL A 20 11.93 -22.93 3.10
CA VAL A 20 10.55 -23.41 3.25
C VAL A 20 10.49 -24.55 4.26
N TYR A 21 9.63 -24.41 5.27
CA TYR A 21 9.33 -25.47 6.23
C TYR A 21 7.82 -25.56 6.43
N LYS A 22 7.26 -26.75 6.21
CA LYS A 22 5.84 -27.05 6.44
C LYS A 22 5.73 -28.32 7.28
N LYS A 23 5.03 -28.25 8.40
CA LYS A 23 4.68 -29.39 9.25
C LYS A 23 3.17 -29.44 9.41
N LEU A 24 2.55 -30.57 9.08
CA LEU A 24 1.14 -30.86 9.29
C LEU A 24 1.02 -31.99 10.31
N VAL A 25 0.17 -31.81 11.32
CA VAL A 25 -0.07 -32.80 12.38
C VAL A 25 -1.50 -33.29 12.26
N LEU A 26 -1.66 -34.60 12.14
CA LEU A 26 -2.95 -35.27 11.92
C LEU A 26 -3.28 -36.22 13.07
N ARG A 27 -4.57 -36.39 13.32
CA ARG A 27 -5.11 -37.43 14.22
C ARG A 27 -6.41 -37.93 13.61
N ASN A 28 -6.52 -39.24 13.39
CA ASN A 28 -7.69 -39.88 12.77
C ASN A 28 -8.10 -39.20 11.45
N ASP A 29 -7.14 -39.04 10.52
CA ASP A 29 -7.31 -38.36 9.22
C ASP A 29 -7.88 -36.93 9.30
N LYS A 30 -7.67 -36.24 10.42
CA LYS A 30 -8.04 -34.82 10.60
C LYS A 30 -6.84 -33.99 10.98
N LEU A 31 -6.72 -32.83 10.35
CA LEU A 31 -5.65 -31.88 10.65
C LEU A 31 -5.90 -31.23 12.02
N ILE A 32 -4.96 -31.37 12.95
CA ILE A 32 -5.05 -30.81 14.31
C ILE A 32 -4.00 -29.73 14.60
N GLY A 33 -3.04 -29.55 13.70
CA GLY A 33 -2.02 -28.52 13.79
C GLY A 33 -1.28 -28.32 12.47
N CYS A 34 -0.80 -27.10 12.23
CA CYS A 34 0.12 -26.81 11.14
C CYS A 34 1.17 -25.79 11.60
N VAL A 35 2.40 -25.93 11.08
CA VAL A 35 3.49 -24.96 11.22
C VAL A 35 4.00 -24.66 9.81
N LEU A 36 4.04 -23.40 9.42
CA LEU A 36 4.48 -22.97 8.10
C LEU A 36 5.51 -21.85 8.25
N TYR A 37 6.60 -21.94 7.49
CA TYR A 37 7.68 -20.97 7.41
C TYR A 37 8.18 -20.89 5.95
N GLY A 38 8.50 -19.69 5.48
CA GLY A 38 8.81 -19.44 4.07
C GLY A 38 7.55 -19.37 3.21
N ASP A 39 7.14 -20.50 2.63
CA ASP A 39 5.91 -20.61 1.85
C ASP A 39 4.69 -20.87 2.74
N THR A 40 3.86 -19.84 2.91
CA THR A 40 2.66 -19.86 3.76
C THR A 40 1.36 -19.71 2.96
N VAL A 41 1.40 -19.85 1.63
CA VAL A 41 0.27 -19.52 0.74
C VAL A 41 -1.01 -20.29 1.12
N ASP A 42 -0.86 -21.55 1.54
CA ASP A 42 -1.98 -22.43 1.89
C ASP A 42 -2.44 -22.33 3.36
N GLY A 43 -1.87 -21.42 4.15
CA GLY A 43 -2.17 -21.32 5.59
C GLY A 43 -3.66 -21.13 5.91
N ALA A 44 -4.37 -20.35 5.11
CA ALA A 44 -5.81 -20.15 5.28
C ALA A 44 -6.63 -21.43 5.02
N TRP A 45 -6.19 -22.26 4.06
CA TRP A 45 -6.84 -23.51 3.75
C TRP A 45 -6.61 -24.57 4.83
N TYR A 46 -5.37 -24.72 5.32
CA TYR A 46 -5.09 -25.60 6.46
C TYR A 46 -5.85 -25.16 7.72
N PHE A 47 -5.95 -23.85 7.96
CA PHE A 47 -6.76 -23.33 9.07
C PHE A 47 -8.24 -23.70 8.91
N GLN A 48 -8.78 -23.64 7.69
CA GLN A 48 -10.13 -24.08 7.41
C GLN A 48 -10.31 -25.59 7.68
N LEU A 49 -9.42 -26.45 7.17
CA LEU A 49 -9.48 -27.90 7.43
C LEU A 49 -9.47 -28.22 8.93
N LEU A 50 -8.64 -27.51 9.70
CA LEU A 50 -8.53 -27.63 11.15
C LEU A 50 -9.82 -27.19 11.86
N ARG A 51 -10.39 -26.05 11.46
CA ARG A 51 -11.65 -25.52 12.02
C ARG A 51 -12.83 -26.41 11.72
N ASP A 52 -12.93 -26.88 10.48
CA ASP A 52 -14.07 -27.64 9.96
C ASP A 52 -13.96 -29.14 10.34
N LYS A 53 -12.85 -29.56 10.96
CA LYS A 53 -12.53 -30.96 11.32
C LYS A 53 -12.73 -31.92 10.14
N GLN A 54 -12.36 -31.43 8.97
CA GLN A 54 -12.57 -32.12 7.71
C GLN A 54 -11.69 -33.39 7.66
N ASP A 55 -12.28 -34.48 7.20
CA ASP A 55 -11.56 -35.70 6.88
C ASP A 55 -10.67 -35.46 5.65
N VAL A 56 -9.38 -35.75 5.79
CA VAL A 56 -8.36 -35.50 4.76
C VAL A 56 -7.86 -36.78 4.09
N HIS A 57 -8.46 -37.94 4.36
CA HIS A 57 -8.00 -39.25 3.88
C HIS A 57 -7.79 -39.25 2.36
N GLU A 58 -8.80 -38.81 1.61
CA GLU A 58 -8.81 -38.76 0.13
C GLU A 58 -7.82 -37.75 -0.47
N ILE A 59 -7.36 -36.79 0.32
CA ILE A 59 -6.51 -35.68 -0.14
C ILE A 59 -5.10 -35.75 0.44
N ARG A 60 -4.80 -36.81 1.18
CA ARG A 60 -3.61 -36.93 2.02
C ARG A 60 -2.31 -36.80 1.24
N ASP A 61 -2.23 -37.42 0.07
CA ASP A 61 -1.03 -37.46 -0.78
C ASP A 61 -0.66 -36.11 -1.41
N HIS A 62 -1.62 -35.17 -1.44
CA HIS A 62 -1.43 -33.83 -1.99
C HIS A 62 -1.55 -32.75 -0.92
N LEU A 63 -1.95 -33.12 0.30
CA LEU A 63 -2.19 -32.22 1.42
C LEU A 63 -1.00 -31.31 1.69
N MET A 64 0.23 -31.81 1.60
CA MET A 64 1.45 -31.05 1.87
C MET A 64 1.74 -29.96 0.83
N PHE A 65 1.29 -30.16 -0.40
CA PHE A 65 1.55 -29.25 -1.52
C PHE A 65 0.46 -28.21 -1.71
N GLY A 66 -0.49 -28.14 -0.77
CA GLY A 66 -1.49 -27.09 -0.76
C GLY A 66 -2.70 -27.38 -1.61
N GLN A 67 -3.69 -26.49 -1.51
CA GLN A 67 -5.00 -26.68 -2.15
C GLN A 67 -4.91 -26.67 -3.68
N SER A 68 -3.89 -26.01 -4.23
CA SER A 68 -3.63 -25.91 -5.67
C SER A 68 -3.23 -27.25 -6.29
N ASN A 69 -2.63 -28.16 -5.53
CA ASN A 69 -2.13 -29.45 -6.01
C ASN A 69 -3.13 -30.60 -5.86
N LEU A 70 -4.30 -30.36 -5.28
CA LEU A 70 -5.42 -31.32 -5.21
C LEU A 70 -6.21 -31.48 -6.51
N GLY A 71 -5.62 -31.14 -7.65
CA GLY A 71 -6.34 -31.08 -8.92
C GLY A 71 -7.31 -29.90 -8.96
N ASN A 72 -6.78 -28.68 -8.82
CA ASN A 72 -7.20 -27.49 -9.58
C ASN A 72 -6.36 -26.30 -9.12
N ALA A 73 -5.26 -26.09 -9.83
CA ALA A 73 -4.32 -25.02 -9.62
C ALA A 73 -5.01 -23.66 -9.71
N GLY A 74 -4.75 -22.83 -8.71
CA GLY A 74 -5.11 -21.42 -8.67
C GLY A 74 -4.41 -20.66 -9.79
N HIS A 75 -5.05 -20.68 -10.96
CA HIS A 75 -5.24 -19.58 -11.92
C HIS A 75 -6.36 -19.90 -12.94
N GLN A 76 -7.08 -21.03 -12.80
CA GLN A 76 -8.31 -21.34 -13.53
C GLN A 76 -9.42 -21.91 -12.62
N GLY A 77 -9.73 -21.20 -11.54
CA GLY A 77 -10.75 -21.62 -10.58
C GLY A 77 -12.16 -21.12 -10.89
N GLN A 78 -12.75 -21.45 -12.05
CA GLN A 78 -14.19 -21.25 -12.26
C GLN A 78 -15.06 -22.04 -11.24
N ASN A 79 -14.47 -22.98 -10.49
CA ASN A 79 -15.23 -23.95 -9.70
C ASN A 79 -15.32 -23.71 -8.18
N LYS A 80 -14.41 -22.97 -7.53
CA LYS A 80 -14.48 -22.78 -6.06
C LYS A 80 -15.67 -21.91 -5.63
N ALA A 81 -15.93 -20.83 -6.36
CA ALA A 81 -17.08 -19.99 -6.09
C ALA A 81 -18.41 -20.73 -6.32
N ALA A 82 -18.47 -21.64 -7.31
CA ALA A 82 -19.65 -22.41 -7.63
C ALA A 82 -20.07 -23.34 -6.47
N THR A 83 -19.12 -24.00 -5.80
CA THR A 83 -19.39 -24.98 -4.74
C THR A 83 -19.61 -24.39 -3.34
N MET A 84 -19.39 -23.09 -3.14
CA MET A 84 -19.64 -22.44 -1.85
C MET A 84 -21.14 -22.38 -1.50
N ALA A 85 -21.48 -22.52 -0.22
CA ALA A 85 -22.85 -22.25 0.25
C ALA A 85 -23.21 -20.77 0.11
N ASP A 86 -24.49 -20.47 -0.13
CA ASP A 86 -24.97 -19.08 -0.25
C ASP A 86 -24.81 -18.27 1.05
N THR A 87 -24.80 -18.94 2.20
CA THR A 87 -24.54 -18.34 3.52
C THR A 87 -23.07 -18.06 3.78
N ALA A 88 -22.14 -18.58 2.95
CA ALA A 88 -20.72 -18.37 3.14
C ALA A 88 -20.36 -16.89 2.97
N GLU A 89 -19.69 -16.33 3.98
CA GLU A 89 -19.22 -14.95 3.94
C GLU A 89 -18.13 -14.78 2.89
N VAL A 90 -18.31 -13.80 2.01
CA VAL A 90 -17.38 -13.46 0.93
C VAL A 90 -16.64 -12.17 1.26
N CYS A 91 -17.32 -11.16 1.81
CA CYS A 91 -16.73 -9.87 2.15
C CYS A 91 -16.86 -9.58 3.65
N GLY A 92 -15.83 -9.95 4.43
CA GLY A 92 -15.82 -9.70 5.88
C GLY A 92 -15.88 -8.23 6.30
N CYS A 93 -15.38 -7.30 5.47
CA CYS A 93 -15.45 -5.87 5.80
C CYS A 93 -16.86 -5.29 5.73
N ASN A 94 -17.73 -5.87 4.91
CA ASN A 94 -19.08 -5.37 4.65
C ASN A 94 -20.15 -6.41 5.01
N GLY A 95 -19.77 -7.56 5.58
CA GLY A 95 -20.67 -8.66 5.96
C GLY A 95 -21.45 -9.26 4.80
N VAL A 96 -20.86 -9.35 3.59
CA VAL A 96 -21.60 -9.80 2.39
C VAL A 96 -21.33 -11.28 2.11
N CYS A 97 -22.39 -12.08 2.05
CA CYS A 97 -22.32 -13.51 1.70
C CYS A 97 -22.48 -13.77 0.20
N LYS A 98 -22.10 -14.97 -0.26
CA LYS A 98 -22.22 -15.41 -1.66
C LYS A 98 -23.64 -15.23 -2.20
N GLY A 99 -24.66 -15.66 -1.45
CA GLY A 99 -26.06 -15.62 -1.87
C GLY A 99 -26.53 -14.20 -2.20
N THR A 100 -26.10 -13.20 -1.42
CA THR A 100 -26.39 -11.79 -1.69
C THR A 100 -25.79 -11.34 -3.03
N ILE A 101 -24.56 -11.75 -3.32
CA ILE A 101 -23.86 -11.42 -4.57
C ILE A 101 -24.56 -12.08 -5.75
N VAL A 102 -24.80 -13.40 -5.68
CA VAL A 102 -25.47 -14.18 -6.74
C VAL A 102 -26.87 -13.64 -7.03
N LYS A 103 -27.68 -13.39 -5.98
CA LYS A 103 -29.02 -12.82 -6.11
C LYS A 103 -28.98 -11.48 -6.82
N THR A 104 -28.09 -10.59 -6.40
CA THR A 104 -27.97 -9.24 -6.98
C THR A 104 -27.53 -9.28 -8.44
N ILE A 105 -26.58 -10.17 -8.79
CA ILE A 105 -26.15 -10.37 -10.19
C ILE A 105 -27.33 -10.79 -11.06
N LYS A 106 -28.12 -11.77 -10.63
CA LYS A 106 -29.27 -12.30 -11.39
C LYS A 106 -30.40 -11.29 -11.51
N GLU A 107 -30.77 -10.63 -10.42
CA GLU A 107 -31.91 -9.69 -10.41
C GLU A 107 -31.62 -8.39 -11.18
N LYS A 108 -30.36 -7.94 -11.18
CA LYS A 108 -29.98 -6.68 -11.83
C LYS A 108 -29.24 -6.86 -13.16
N GLY A 109 -28.96 -8.09 -13.58
CA GLY A 109 -28.22 -8.38 -14.81
C GLY A 109 -26.81 -7.78 -14.79
N LEU A 110 -26.03 -8.05 -13.73
CA LEU A 110 -24.71 -7.45 -13.57
C LEU A 110 -23.64 -8.28 -14.29
N PHE A 111 -22.82 -7.64 -15.12
CA PHE A 111 -21.76 -8.33 -15.89
C PHE A 111 -20.35 -7.91 -15.49
N THR A 112 -20.21 -6.88 -14.65
CA THR A 112 -18.91 -6.35 -14.25
C THR A 112 -18.71 -6.38 -12.74
N LEU A 113 -17.45 -6.48 -12.30
CA LEU A 113 -17.09 -6.40 -10.89
C LEU A 113 -17.49 -5.05 -10.28
N ASP A 114 -17.39 -3.97 -11.04
CA ASP A 114 -17.71 -2.62 -10.57
C ASP A 114 -19.23 -2.47 -10.31
N ASP A 115 -20.08 -3.12 -11.12
CA ASP A 115 -21.51 -3.19 -10.84
C ASP A 115 -21.81 -3.97 -9.56
N VAL A 116 -21.14 -5.11 -9.35
CA VAL A 116 -21.28 -5.91 -8.13
C VAL A 116 -20.89 -5.08 -6.90
N ARG A 117 -19.76 -4.36 -6.97
CA ARG A 117 -19.32 -3.44 -5.90
C ARG A 117 -20.35 -2.36 -5.61
N LYS A 118 -20.92 -1.75 -6.66
CA LYS A 118 -21.91 -0.67 -6.54
C LYS A 118 -23.17 -1.13 -5.81
N HIS A 119 -23.65 -2.34 -6.11
CA HIS A 119 -24.93 -2.83 -5.60
C HIS A 119 -24.85 -3.67 -4.32
N THR A 120 -23.73 -4.36 -4.08
CA THR A 120 -23.57 -5.25 -2.91
C THR A 120 -22.61 -4.71 -1.87
N LYS A 121 -21.77 -3.72 -2.22
CA LYS A 121 -20.59 -3.30 -1.47
C LYS A 121 -19.49 -4.37 -1.32
N ALA A 122 -19.67 -5.62 -1.77
CA ALA A 122 -18.59 -6.60 -1.77
C ALA A 122 -17.38 -6.08 -2.57
N SER A 123 -16.15 -6.35 -2.11
CA SER A 123 -14.89 -5.87 -2.72
C SER A 123 -14.66 -4.33 -2.70
N SER A 124 -15.63 -3.52 -2.24
CA SER A 124 -15.52 -2.04 -2.30
C SER A 124 -14.69 -1.37 -1.19
N SER A 125 -14.40 -2.07 -0.09
CA SER A 125 -13.72 -1.49 1.09
C SER A 125 -12.22 -1.80 1.11
N CYS A 126 -11.84 -3.02 1.45
CA CYS A 126 -10.44 -3.45 1.48
C CYS A 126 -10.03 -4.11 0.14
N GLY A 127 -10.95 -4.81 -0.52
CA GLY A 127 -10.69 -5.51 -1.77
C GLY A 127 -10.02 -6.87 -1.63
N SER A 128 -9.84 -7.40 -0.40
CA SER A 128 -9.28 -8.75 -0.17
C SER A 128 -10.07 -9.85 -0.89
N CYS A 129 -11.39 -9.69 -0.95
CA CYS A 129 -12.30 -10.65 -1.57
C CYS A 129 -12.50 -10.44 -3.08
N THR A 130 -11.78 -9.51 -3.72
CA THR A 130 -12.00 -9.17 -5.14
C THR A 130 -11.97 -10.38 -6.06
N GLY A 131 -10.92 -11.19 -6.01
CA GLY A 131 -10.82 -12.38 -6.86
C GLY A 131 -11.94 -13.40 -6.60
N LEU A 132 -12.42 -13.50 -5.36
CA LEU A 132 -13.55 -14.36 -5.02
C LEU A 132 -14.87 -13.81 -5.58
N VAL A 133 -15.07 -12.50 -5.53
CA VAL A 133 -16.22 -11.83 -6.15
C VAL A 133 -16.20 -12.00 -7.67
N GLU A 134 -15.03 -11.90 -8.31
CA GLU A 134 -14.86 -12.15 -9.75
C GLU A 134 -15.18 -13.61 -10.11
N GLN A 135 -14.74 -14.57 -9.31
CA GLN A 135 -15.11 -15.98 -9.50
C GLN A 135 -16.61 -16.21 -9.34
N ILE A 136 -17.25 -15.59 -8.33
CA ILE A 136 -18.71 -15.67 -8.15
C ILE A 136 -19.42 -15.06 -9.36
N LEU A 137 -18.97 -13.90 -9.81
CA LEU A 137 -19.50 -13.24 -11.00
C LEU A 137 -19.39 -14.14 -12.22
N ALA A 138 -18.20 -14.62 -12.55
CA ALA A 138 -17.94 -15.53 -13.66
C ALA A 138 -18.78 -16.81 -13.59
N SER A 139 -18.89 -17.43 -12.41
CA SER A 139 -19.72 -18.62 -12.20
C SER A 139 -21.23 -18.35 -12.31
N THR A 140 -21.67 -17.12 -12.04
CA THR A 140 -23.09 -16.75 -12.08
C THR A 140 -23.55 -16.37 -13.49
N VAL A 141 -22.71 -15.68 -14.26
CA VAL A 141 -23.04 -15.23 -15.63
C VAL A 141 -22.47 -16.15 -16.73
N GLY A 142 -21.63 -17.13 -16.38
CA GLY A 142 -20.98 -18.04 -17.32
C GLY A 142 -19.94 -17.36 -18.21
N GLY A 143 -19.70 -17.91 -19.41
CA GLY A 143 -18.74 -17.39 -20.39
C GLY A 143 -19.00 -15.98 -20.93
N ALA A 144 -20.10 -15.33 -20.51
CA ALA A 144 -20.39 -13.93 -20.78
C ALA A 144 -19.54 -12.95 -19.93
N TYR A 145 -18.89 -13.45 -18.87
CA TYR A 145 -17.88 -12.67 -18.16
C TYR A 145 -16.58 -12.68 -18.97
N GLN A 146 -16.31 -11.61 -19.69
CA GLN A 146 -14.96 -11.31 -20.16
C GLN A 146 -14.27 -10.43 -19.10
N PRO A 147 -13.19 -10.89 -18.46
CA PRO A 147 -12.32 -9.99 -17.73
C PRO A 147 -11.86 -8.94 -18.73
N ALA A 148 -12.24 -7.68 -18.51
CA ALA A 148 -11.77 -6.59 -19.38
C ALA A 148 -10.25 -6.71 -19.52
N GLU A 149 -9.75 -6.82 -20.76
CA GLU A 149 -8.32 -6.92 -20.99
C GLU A 149 -7.62 -5.73 -20.31
N ALA A 150 -6.84 -6.02 -19.26
CA ALA A 150 -6.30 -5.02 -18.34
C ALA A 150 -5.39 -3.98 -19.03
N LYS A 151 -4.97 -4.25 -20.26
CA LYS A 151 -4.15 -3.37 -21.09
C LYS A 151 -4.91 -2.15 -21.62
N ASN A 152 -6.20 -2.28 -21.96
CA ASN A 152 -6.97 -1.21 -22.60
C ASN A 152 -8.08 -0.66 -21.69
N LYS A 153 -8.02 -0.93 -20.38
CA LYS A 153 -9.04 -0.44 -19.44
C LYS A 153 -8.94 1.10 -19.33
N PRO A 154 -10.02 1.85 -19.63
CA PRO A 154 -10.03 3.29 -19.41
C PRO A 154 -9.83 3.62 -17.94
N MET A 155 -9.26 4.80 -17.66
CA MET A 155 -9.00 5.25 -16.28
C MET A 155 -10.29 5.32 -15.45
N CYS A 156 -11.38 5.78 -16.06
CA CYS A 156 -12.72 5.79 -15.47
C CYS A 156 -13.78 5.99 -16.57
N ALA A 157 -15.06 5.97 -16.21
CA ALA A 157 -16.18 6.17 -17.14
C ALA A 157 -16.21 7.54 -17.84
N CYS A 158 -15.37 8.49 -17.42
CA CYS A 158 -15.31 9.84 -18.01
C CYS A 158 -14.46 9.90 -19.29
N THR A 159 -13.74 8.84 -19.64
CA THR A 159 -12.83 8.80 -20.80
C THR A 159 -12.77 7.39 -21.38
N GLU A 160 -12.33 7.26 -22.63
CA GLU A 160 -11.93 5.98 -23.21
C GLU A 160 -10.43 5.71 -23.06
N HIS A 161 -9.68 6.71 -22.58
CA HIS A 161 -8.22 6.64 -22.50
C HIS A 161 -7.74 5.92 -21.25
N THR A 162 -6.69 5.13 -21.44
CA THR A 162 -5.93 4.47 -20.38
C THR A 162 -5.09 5.49 -19.59
N HIS A 163 -4.57 5.06 -18.44
CA HIS A 163 -3.62 5.86 -17.68
C HIS A 163 -2.32 6.11 -18.45
N GLU A 164 -1.83 5.10 -19.18
CA GLU A 164 -0.62 5.17 -19.98
C GLU A 164 -0.76 6.17 -21.13
N GLU A 165 -1.84 6.10 -21.89
CA GLU A 165 -2.13 7.06 -22.98
C GLU A 165 -2.26 8.48 -22.43
N THR A 166 -2.98 8.66 -21.33
CA THR A 166 -3.16 9.98 -20.70
C THR A 166 -1.82 10.60 -20.30
N ARG A 167 -0.95 9.84 -19.63
CA ARG A 167 0.39 10.31 -19.23
C ARG A 167 1.25 10.67 -20.44
N LYS A 168 1.24 9.82 -21.46
CA LYS A 168 2.00 10.04 -22.70
C LYS A 168 1.54 11.33 -23.38
N THR A 169 0.24 11.51 -23.56
CA THR A 169 -0.36 12.70 -24.18
C THR A 169 -0.03 13.98 -23.41
N ILE A 170 -0.07 13.95 -22.07
CA ILE A 170 0.30 15.12 -21.23
C ILE A 170 1.69 15.64 -21.63
N VAL A 171 2.67 14.77 -21.74
CA VAL A 171 4.06 15.13 -22.04
C VAL A 171 4.23 15.51 -23.52
N GLU A 172 3.73 14.69 -24.45
CA GLU A 172 3.90 14.90 -25.89
C GLU A 172 3.23 16.19 -26.38
N GLN A 173 2.04 16.48 -25.86
CA GLN A 173 1.24 17.66 -26.23
C GLN A 173 1.49 18.85 -25.31
N LYS A 174 2.42 18.72 -24.35
CA LYS A 174 2.81 19.77 -23.40
C LYS A 174 1.62 20.37 -22.64
N LEU A 175 0.66 19.53 -22.24
CA LEU A 175 -0.56 19.95 -21.54
C LEU A 175 -0.27 20.22 -20.08
N LYS A 176 -0.55 21.45 -19.60
CA LYS A 176 -0.10 21.91 -18.27
C LYS A 176 -1.21 22.06 -17.24
N THR A 177 -2.47 21.86 -17.60
CA THR A 177 -3.59 21.97 -16.64
C THR A 177 -4.58 20.83 -16.78
N ILE A 178 -5.33 20.52 -15.71
CA ILE A 178 -6.39 19.49 -15.75
C ILE A 178 -7.42 19.82 -16.84
N PRO A 179 -7.93 21.07 -16.97
CA PRO A 179 -8.83 21.44 -18.06
C PRO A 179 -8.24 21.22 -19.45
N ASP A 180 -6.97 21.55 -19.68
CA ASP A 180 -6.34 21.33 -20.99
C ASP A 180 -6.29 19.84 -21.35
N VAL A 181 -5.95 18.99 -20.38
CA VAL A 181 -5.93 17.53 -20.59
C VAL A 181 -7.32 17.00 -20.89
N MET A 182 -8.32 17.40 -20.10
CA MET A 182 -9.70 16.96 -20.31
C MET A 182 -10.25 17.44 -21.65
N SER A 183 -9.97 18.69 -22.05
CA SER A 183 -10.44 19.23 -23.32
C SER A 183 -9.75 18.57 -24.51
N PHE A 184 -8.42 18.42 -24.45
CA PHE A 184 -7.65 17.83 -25.55
C PHE A 184 -7.99 16.36 -25.77
N MET A 185 -8.19 15.61 -24.69
CA MET A 185 -8.51 14.18 -24.72
C MET A 185 -10.02 13.90 -24.65
N GLU A 186 -10.84 14.90 -25.00
CA GLU A 186 -12.30 14.80 -25.16
C GLU A 186 -13.01 14.08 -24.00
N TRP A 187 -12.70 14.50 -22.76
CA TRP A 187 -13.34 13.94 -21.58
C TRP A 187 -14.85 14.09 -21.64
N LYS A 188 -15.58 12.99 -21.44
CA LYS A 188 -17.05 12.95 -21.51
C LYS A 188 -17.73 13.82 -20.45
N THR A 189 -17.05 14.05 -19.33
CA THR A 189 -17.53 14.92 -18.26
C THR A 189 -16.61 16.14 -18.09
N PRO A 190 -17.12 17.38 -18.28
CA PRO A 190 -16.28 18.59 -18.22
C PRO A 190 -15.55 18.80 -16.89
N ASN A 191 -16.10 18.29 -15.79
CA ASN A 191 -15.52 18.42 -14.45
C ASN A 191 -14.77 17.17 -13.97
N GLY A 192 -14.72 16.11 -14.78
CA GLY A 192 -14.19 14.81 -14.35
C GLY A 192 -14.98 14.17 -13.20
N CYS A 193 -14.35 13.26 -12.47
CA CYS A 193 -14.90 12.57 -11.31
C CYS A 193 -13.84 12.33 -10.23
N ALA A 194 -14.24 11.73 -9.11
CA ALA A 194 -13.35 11.40 -7.99
C ALA A 194 -12.24 10.39 -8.32
N SER A 195 -12.27 9.76 -9.49
CA SER A 195 -11.22 8.85 -9.97
C SER A 195 -10.20 9.55 -10.86
N CYS A 196 -10.66 10.29 -11.89
CA CYS A 196 -9.73 10.91 -12.84
C CYS A 196 -9.13 12.22 -12.33
N ARG A 197 -9.87 13.04 -11.57
CA ARG A 197 -9.33 14.33 -11.09
C ARG A 197 -8.05 14.18 -10.25
N PRO A 198 -8.02 13.30 -9.22
CA PRO A 198 -6.79 13.11 -8.45
C PRO A 198 -5.65 12.52 -9.29
N ALA A 199 -5.97 11.62 -10.24
CA ALA A 199 -4.99 11.02 -11.13
C ALA A 199 -4.35 12.05 -12.06
N LEU A 200 -5.17 12.90 -12.70
CA LEU A 200 -4.70 13.98 -13.58
C LEU A 200 -3.85 14.99 -12.80
N ASN A 201 -4.28 15.38 -11.59
CA ASN A 201 -3.50 16.24 -10.70
C ASN A 201 -2.11 15.64 -10.43
N PHE A 202 -2.05 14.37 -10.05
CA PHE A 202 -0.78 13.68 -9.80
C PHE A 202 0.10 13.54 -11.06
N TYR A 203 -0.50 13.26 -12.22
CA TYR A 203 0.24 13.11 -13.47
C TYR A 203 0.86 14.43 -13.92
N LEU A 204 0.14 15.54 -13.79
CA LEU A 204 0.66 16.88 -14.07
C LEU A 204 1.76 17.27 -13.08
N LEU A 205 1.61 16.96 -11.78
CA LEU A 205 2.67 17.15 -10.77
C LEU A 205 3.95 16.39 -11.11
N CYS A 206 3.83 15.20 -11.72
CA CYS A 206 4.99 14.42 -12.12
C CYS A 206 5.60 14.89 -13.44
N ALA A 207 4.77 15.30 -14.41
CA ALA A 207 5.22 15.72 -15.74
C ALA A 207 5.85 17.13 -15.73
N TRP A 208 5.31 18.04 -14.91
CA TRP A 208 5.67 19.45 -14.89
C TRP A 208 6.02 19.93 -13.47
N PRO A 209 7.00 19.32 -12.79
CA PRO A 209 7.45 19.80 -11.48
C PRO A 209 7.88 21.26 -11.58
N GLN A 210 7.57 22.06 -10.55
CA GLN A 210 7.82 23.52 -10.47
C GLN A 210 6.98 24.40 -11.42
N GLU A 211 6.36 23.84 -12.47
CA GLU A 211 5.51 24.59 -13.40
C GLU A 211 4.01 24.40 -13.15
N TYR A 212 3.59 23.16 -12.84
CA TYR A 212 2.21 22.87 -12.53
C TYR A 212 1.86 23.25 -11.09
N LYS A 213 0.76 24.00 -10.93
CA LYS A 213 0.19 24.33 -9.63
C LYS A 213 -0.77 23.23 -9.20
N ASP A 214 -0.44 22.58 -8.08
CA ASP A 214 -1.26 21.53 -7.45
C ASP A 214 -2.73 21.97 -7.26
N ASP A 215 -3.67 21.17 -7.80
CA ASP A 215 -5.10 21.37 -7.58
C ASP A 215 -5.53 20.65 -6.29
N LEU A 216 -5.51 21.40 -5.18
CA LEU A 216 -5.95 20.93 -3.86
C LEU A 216 -7.38 20.38 -3.84
N GLN A 217 -8.27 20.85 -4.71
CA GLN A 217 -9.65 20.34 -4.77
C GLN A 217 -9.74 18.99 -5.46
N SER A 218 -8.74 18.63 -6.26
CA SER A 218 -8.62 17.31 -6.85
C SER A 218 -7.99 16.28 -5.91
N ARG A 219 -7.47 16.68 -4.74
CA ARG A 219 -6.91 15.76 -3.75
C ARG A 219 -7.99 15.14 -2.87
N PHE A 220 -7.73 13.95 -2.32
CA PHE A 220 -8.60 13.39 -1.29
C PHE A 220 -8.56 14.25 -0.02
N ILE A 221 -9.65 14.23 0.76
CA ILE A 221 -9.75 15.04 1.99
C ILE A 221 -8.54 14.88 2.92
N ASN A 222 -8.00 13.66 3.03
CA ASN A 222 -6.84 13.41 3.89
C ASN A 222 -5.57 14.13 3.44
N GLU A 223 -5.42 14.30 2.13
CA GLU A 223 -4.29 15.00 1.52
C GLU A 223 -4.53 16.50 1.55
N ARG A 224 -5.75 16.93 1.23
CA ARG A 224 -6.13 18.34 1.27
C ARG A 224 -6.03 18.91 2.67
N ALA A 225 -6.45 18.16 3.70
CA ALA A 225 -6.37 18.59 5.09
C ALA A 225 -5.08 18.15 5.78
N HIS A 226 -4.17 17.41 5.12
CA HIS A 226 -2.97 16.83 5.72
C HIS A 226 -3.20 16.14 7.09
N ALA A 227 -4.38 15.54 7.24
CA ALA A 227 -4.91 14.93 8.45
C ALA A 227 -5.92 13.85 8.05
N ASN A 228 -5.99 12.73 8.76
CA ASN A 228 -6.87 11.63 8.34
C ASN A 228 -8.28 11.77 8.92
N ILE A 229 -9.30 11.87 8.07
CA ILE A 229 -10.71 11.88 8.50
C ILE A 229 -11.09 10.55 9.16
N GLN A 230 -11.80 10.63 10.28
CA GLN A 230 -12.29 9.53 11.09
C GLN A 230 -13.78 9.28 10.83
N LYS A 231 -14.30 8.16 11.36
CA LYS A 231 -15.70 7.75 11.14
C LYS A 231 -16.73 8.76 11.65
N ASP A 232 -16.39 9.49 12.70
CA ASP A 232 -17.23 10.52 13.34
C ASP A 232 -17.04 11.92 12.73
N GLY A 233 -16.27 12.04 11.64
CA GLY A 233 -15.97 13.31 10.99
C GLY A 233 -14.83 14.12 11.63
N THR A 234 -14.27 13.65 12.75
CA THR A 234 -13.04 14.23 13.32
C THR A 234 -11.80 13.81 12.52
N TYR A 235 -10.63 14.31 12.90
CA TYR A 235 -9.37 14.11 12.21
C TYR A 235 -8.32 13.49 13.14
N SER A 236 -7.37 12.81 12.50
CA SER A 236 -6.12 12.33 13.11
C SER A 236 -4.96 13.22 12.66
N VAL A 237 -4.16 13.65 13.63
CA VAL A 237 -2.96 14.47 13.44
C VAL A 237 -1.74 13.64 13.84
N ILE A 238 -0.77 13.52 12.94
CA ILE A 238 0.47 12.77 13.17
C ILE A 238 1.66 13.72 12.95
N PRO A 239 2.26 14.26 14.01
CA PRO A 239 3.52 15.00 13.91
C PRO A 239 4.64 14.09 13.38
N ARG A 240 5.61 14.67 12.66
CA ARG A 240 6.72 13.90 12.09
C ARG A 240 7.82 13.66 13.12
N PHE A 241 8.22 12.39 13.27
CA PHE A 241 9.41 11.97 14.00
C PHE A 241 10.42 11.42 12.99
N TRP A 242 11.54 12.12 12.78
CA TRP A 242 12.55 11.71 11.82
C TRP A 242 13.20 10.41 12.24
N GLY A 243 13.08 9.36 11.41
CA GLY A 243 13.59 8.02 11.73
C GLY A 243 13.02 7.45 13.03
N GLY A 244 11.82 7.90 13.45
CA GLY A 244 11.19 7.47 14.70
C GLY A 244 11.76 8.10 15.98
N SER A 245 12.63 9.10 15.86
CA SER A 245 13.26 9.79 16.99
C SER A 245 12.51 11.07 17.38
N THR A 246 12.47 11.36 18.68
CA THR A 246 11.88 12.58 19.25
C THR A 246 12.61 13.02 20.51
N SER A 247 12.40 14.26 20.96
CA SER A 247 12.97 14.82 22.18
C SER A 247 11.95 14.98 23.31
N ALA A 248 12.42 15.15 24.55
CA ALA A 248 11.55 15.47 25.68
C ALA A 248 10.75 16.77 25.47
N ALA A 249 11.32 17.76 24.77
CA ALA A 249 10.64 19.01 24.47
C ALA A 249 9.47 18.81 23.49
N GLU A 250 9.67 18.05 22.42
CA GLU A 250 8.61 17.69 21.48
C GLU A 250 7.52 16.84 22.15
N LEU A 251 7.89 15.88 22.99
CA LEU A 251 6.93 15.07 23.76
C LEU A 251 6.08 15.93 24.71
N ARG A 252 6.69 16.90 25.41
CA ARG A 252 5.95 17.86 26.25
C ARG A 252 4.98 18.69 25.41
N ARG A 253 5.45 19.21 24.27
CA ARG A 253 4.61 19.99 23.35
C ARG A 253 3.40 19.20 22.85
N ILE A 254 3.59 17.92 22.51
CA ILE A 254 2.49 17.03 22.13
C ILE A 254 1.51 16.86 23.29
N ALA A 255 2.00 16.65 24.51
CA ALA A 255 1.14 16.54 25.70
C ALA A 255 0.34 17.83 25.95
N ASP A 256 0.99 19.00 25.87
CA ASP A 256 0.34 20.30 26.05
C ASP A 256 -0.78 20.52 25.03
N VAL A 257 -0.56 20.13 23.77
CA VAL A 257 -1.57 20.17 22.70
C VAL A 257 -2.74 19.21 23.00
N VAL A 258 -2.44 17.99 23.44
CA VAL A 258 -3.48 17.01 23.80
C VAL A 258 -4.39 17.55 24.89
N ASP A 259 -3.81 18.13 25.95
CA ASP A 259 -4.57 18.72 27.06
C ASP A 259 -5.38 19.94 26.62
N LYS A 260 -4.75 20.87 25.90
CA LYS A 260 -5.38 22.14 25.46
C LYS A 260 -6.60 21.91 24.58
N TYR A 261 -6.50 20.99 23.63
CA TYR A 261 -7.57 20.68 22.67
C TYR A 261 -8.45 19.51 23.12
N LYS A 262 -8.21 18.96 24.32
CA LYS A 262 -8.94 17.82 24.89
C LYS A 262 -9.01 16.64 23.91
N ILE A 263 -7.87 16.32 23.28
CA ILE A 263 -7.78 15.27 22.26
C ILE A 263 -8.01 13.91 22.96
N PRO A 264 -9.05 13.16 22.60
CA PRO A 264 -9.52 12.03 23.40
C PRO A 264 -8.63 10.80 23.33
N THR A 265 -7.76 10.66 22.33
CA THR A 265 -6.94 9.46 22.15
C THR A 265 -5.58 9.78 21.56
N VAL A 266 -4.55 9.30 22.24
CA VAL A 266 -3.14 9.35 21.80
C VAL A 266 -2.66 7.91 21.57
N LYS A 267 -2.16 7.61 20.38
CA LYS A 267 -1.80 6.25 19.99
C LYS A 267 -0.40 6.19 19.37
N VAL A 268 0.44 5.26 19.86
CA VAL A 268 1.71 4.92 19.19
C VAL A 268 1.41 4.07 17.96
N THR A 269 1.95 4.47 16.82
CA THR A 269 1.73 3.81 15.53
C THR A 269 2.84 2.82 15.19
N GLY A 270 2.53 1.84 14.34
CA GLY A 270 3.53 0.90 13.82
C GLY A 270 4.63 1.53 12.94
N GLY A 271 4.51 2.82 12.60
CA GLY A 271 5.52 3.61 11.90
C GLY A 271 6.40 4.47 12.81
N GLN A 272 6.46 4.15 14.11
CA GLN A 272 7.25 4.86 15.13
C GLN A 272 6.86 6.34 15.28
N ARG A 273 5.56 6.61 15.38
CA ARG A 273 5.01 7.96 15.56
C ARG A 273 3.86 7.98 16.55
N ILE A 274 3.50 9.17 17.01
CA ILE A 274 2.33 9.44 17.85
C ILE A 274 1.18 9.96 16.98
N ASP A 275 0.00 9.37 17.14
CA ASP A 275 -1.23 9.74 16.45
C ASP A 275 -2.22 10.35 17.45
N LEU A 276 -2.70 11.56 17.13
CA LEU A 276 -3.64 12.35 17.91
C LEU A 276 -5.02 12.25 17.26
N LEU A 277 -5.90 11.44 17.84
CA LEU A 277 -7.19 11.04 17.27
C LEU A 277 -8.34 11.81 17.93
N GLY A 278 -9.24 12.36 17.12
CA GLY A 278 -10.43 13.09 17.60
C GLY A 278 -10.33 14.61 17.46
N VAL A 279 -9.43 15.12 16.63
CA VAL A 279 -9.25 16.57 16.41
C VAL A 279 -10.37 17.10 15.52
N LYS A 280 -11.05 18.16 15.94
CA LYS A 280 -12.08 18.81 15.11
C LYS A 280 -11.45 19.52 13.90
N LYS A 281 -12.17 19.62 12.78
CA LYS A 281 -11.63 20.19 11.53
C LYS A 281 -11.16 21.63 11.75
N GLU A 282 -11.98 22.42 12.43
CA GLU A 282 -11.78 23.84 12.73
C GLU A 282 -10.60 24.10 13.68
N ASP A 283 -10.20 23.09 14.45
CA ASP A 283 -9.06 23.20 15.37
C ASP A 283 -7.74 22.81 14.70
N LEU A 284 -7.76 22.16 13.54
CA LEU A 284 -6.54 21.72 12.84
C LEU A 284 -5.49 22.83 12.69
N PRO A 285 -5.82 24.06 12.21
CA PRO A 285 -4.81 25.11 12.07
C PRO A 285 -4.18 25.53 13.41
N LYS A 286 -4.95 25.50 14.51
CA LYS A 286 -4.46 25.89 15.83
C LYS A 286 -3.61 24.77 16.44
N VAL A 287 -4.06 23.53 16.31
CA VAL A 287 -3.30 22.34 16.73
C VAL A 287 -1.93 22.30 16.06
N TRP A 288 -1.86 22.49 14.74
CA TRP A 288 -0.58 22.50 14.03
C TRP A 288 0.31 23.70 14.38
N ARG A 289 -0.28 24.87 14.68
CA ARG A 289 0.46 26.02 15.18
C ARG A 289 1.13 25.74 16.52
N ASP A 290 0.40 25.13 17.45
CA ASP A 290 0.90 24.84 18.79
C ASP A 290 1.86 23.64 18.80
N LEU A 291 1.66 22.68 17.90
CA LEU A 291 2.61 21.60 17.66
C LEU A 291 3.94 22.14 17.12
N ASP A 292 3.95 23.14 16.22
CA ASP A 292 5.17 23.70 15.62
C ASP A 292 6.18 22.59 15.22
N MET A 293 5.63 21.52 14.64
CA MET A 293 6.34 20.30 14.22
C MET A 293 5.94 19.98 12.79
N PRO A 294 6.84 19.40 11.98
CA PRO A 294 6.51 19.10 10.60
C PRO A 294 5.39 18.08 10.46
N SER A 295 4.62 18.18 9.37
CA SER A 295 3.56 17.21 9.11
C SER A 295 4.10 15.82 8.82
N GLY A 296 3.55 14.80 9.48
CA GLY A 296 3.77 13.40 9.15
C GLY A 296 3.07 12.93 7.87
N HIS A 297 2.32 13.79 7.17
CA HIS A 297 1.52 13.45 6.00
C HIS A 297 0.54 12.28 6.27
N ALA A 298 -0.24 12.42 7.34
CA ALA A 298 -1.19 11.41 7.79
C ALA A 298 -2.09 10.96 6.64
N TYR A 299 -1.94 9.70 6.26
CA TYR A 299 -2.75 9.03 5.23
C TYR A 299 -2.68 9.59 3.79
N ALA A 300 -1.72 10.44 3.47
CA ALA A 300 -1.52 10.93 2.10
C ALA A 300 -1.10 9.82 1.09
N LYS A 301 -1.25 10.08 -0.22
CA LYS A 301 -0.56 9.33 -1.30
C LYS A 301 0.84 9.93 -1.50
N ALA A 302 1.66 9.71 -0.49
CA ALA A 302 3.01 10.25 -0.39
C ALA A 302 3.90 9.30 0.44
N LEU A 303 5.15 9.69 0.67
CA LEU A 303 5.98 9.05 1.71
C LEU A 303 5.28 9.21 3.06
N ARG A 304 4.87 8.09 3.66
CA ARG A 304 4.24 8.10 4.98
C ARG A 304 5.25 8.01 6.10
N THR A 305 6.14 7.02 6.08
CA THR A 305 7.08 6.76 7.19
C THR A 305 8.34 6.07 6.67
N VAL A 306 9.47 6.35 7.33
CA VAL A 306 10.68 5.54 7.28
C VAL A 306 10.86 4.92 8.66
N LYS A 307 10.57 3.62 8.80
CA LYS A 307 10.73 2.89 10.07
C LYS A 307 12.18 2.46 10.23
N THR A 308 12.77 2.63 11.39
CA THR A 308 14.16 2.24 11.67
C THR A 308 14.21 1.23 12.80
N CYS A 309 15.30 0.48 12.91
CA CYS A 309 15.69 -0.09 14.20
C CYS A 309 16.79 0.79 14.82
N VAL A 310 17.14 0.52 16.08
CA VAL A 310 18.16 1.32 16.80
C VAL A 310 19.59 1.15 16.27
N GLY A 311 19.81 0.26 15.29
CA GLY A 311 21.06 0.17 14.52
C GLY A 311 22.30 -0.18 15.34
N ALA A 312 23.47 0.02 14.73
CA ALA A 312 24.78 -0.16 15.37
C ALA A 312 25.05 0.84 16.51
N GLU A 313 24.29 1.93 16.58
CA GLU A 313 24.41 2.93 17.63
C GLU A 313 24.06 2.35 19.02
N TRP A 314 23.03 1.50 19.09
CA TRP A 314 22.52 0.97 20.36
C TRP A 314 22.41 -0.55 20.44
N CYS A 315 22.17 -1.23 19.32
CA CYS A 315 21.97 -2.67 19.31
C CYS A 315 23.33 -3.39 19.26
N ARG A 316 23.57 -4.32 20.19
CA ARG A 316 24.76 -5.20 20.18
C ARG A 316 24.94 -6.05 18.91
N PHE A 317 23.92 -6.10 18.05
CA PHE A 317 23.91 -6.84 16.79
C PHE A 317 23.77 -5.94 15.57
N GLY A 318 23.65 -4.63 15.77
CA GLY A 318 23.59 -3.68 14.68
C GLY A 318 24.91 -3.69 13.92
N VAL A 319 24.83 -3.82 12.60
CA VAL A 319 25.99 -3.83 11.70
C VAL A 319 26.20 -2.45 11.09
N GLN A 320 25.11 -1.77 10.76
CA GLN A 320 25.10 -0.43 10.20
C GLN A 320 24.22 0.52 11.04
N ASP A 321 24.49 1.82 10.94
CA ASP A 321 23.65 2.86 11.54
C ASP A 321 22.36 3.05 10.72
N SER A 322 21.34 2.28 11.08
CA SER A 322 20.02 2.37 10.44
C SER A 322 19.23 3.61 10.83
N THR A 323 19.50 4.20 12.00
CA THR A 323 18.76 5.37 12.48
C THR A 323 19.09 6.56 11.60
N GLN A 324 20.38 6.86 11.44
CA GLN A 324 20.82 7.99 10.62
C GLN A 324 20.46 7.78 9.14
N MET A 325 20.68 6.57 8.59
CA MET A 325 20.27 6.26 7.21
C MET A 325 18.76 6.43 6.99
N GLY A 326 17.94 6.08 7.99
CA GLY A 326 16.49 6.30 7.93
C GLY A 326 16.12 7.79 7.97
N ILE A 327 16.79 8.58 8.80
CA ILE A 327 16.63 10.04 8.86
C ILE A 327 17.00 10.68 7.52
N ASP A 328 18.12 10.26 6.93
CA ASP A 328 18.61 10.76 5.65
C ASP A 328 17.60 10.49 4.53
N LEU A 329 17.11 9.24 4.42
CA LEU A 329 16.05 8.86 3.48
C LEU A 329 14.76 9.65 3.70
N GLU A 330 14.33 9.81 4.95
CA GLU A 330 13.10 10.53 5.23
C GLU A 330 13.22 12.00 4.85
N LYS A 331 14.33 12.67 5.20
CA LYS A 331 14.58 14.07 4.83
C LYS A 331 14.75 14.27 3.33
N ASP A 332 15.29 13.28 2.63
CA ASP A 332 15.43 13.34 1.18
C ASP A 332 14.09 13.25 0.45
N LEU A 333 13.11 12.54 1.05
CA LEU A 333 11.88 12.09 0.36
C LEU A 333 10.56 12.57 1.00
N TRP A 334 10.55 13.24 2.16
CA TRP A 334 9.33 13.50 2.94
C TRP A 334 8.23 14.30 2.23
N ARG A 335 8.59 15.00 1.16
CA ARG A 335 7.71 15.83 0.33
C ARG A 335 7.18 15.10 -0.91
N MET A 336 7.61 13.85 -1.12
CA MET A 336 7.31 13.11 -2.32
C MET A 336 5.87 12.60 -2.32
N TYR A 337 5.05 13.19 -3.19
CA TYR A 337 3.81 12.57 -3.63
C TYR A 337 4.07 11.40 -4.57
N ALA A 338 3.22 10.39 -4.48
CA ALA A 338 3.36 9.13 -5.17
C ALA A 338 1.98 8.65 -5.65
N PRO A 339 1.92 7.71 -6.63
CA PRO A 339 0.66 7.15 -7.10
C PRO A 339 -0.19 6.58 -5.96
N HIS A 340 0.45 6.01 -4.95
CA HIS A 340 -0.20 5.61 -3.70
C HIS A 340 0.73 5.85 -2.49
N LYS A 341 0.26 5.53 -1.27
CA LYS A 341 1.08 5.51 -0.04
C LYS A 341 2.36 4.69 -0.22
N VAL A 342 3.49 5.29 0.17
CA VAL A 342 4.82 4.66 0.18
C VAL A 342 5.30 4.57 1.63
N LYS A 343 5.83 3.42 2.01
CA LYS A 343 6.50 3.20 3.30
C LYS A 343 7.91 2.69 3.04
N LEU A 344 8.86 3.21 3.79
CA LEU A 344 10.25 2.79 3.78
C LEU A 344 10.61 2.17 5.13
N ALA A 345 11.66 1.37 5.16
CA ALA A 345 12.31 1.02 6.41
C ALA A 345 13.80 0.72 6.24
N VAL A 346 14.55 0.95 7.32
CA VAL A 346 15.98 0.67 7.40
C VAL A 346 16.25 -0.20 8.63
N SER A 347 16.77 -1.38 8.39
CA SER A 347 17.24 -2.30 9.43
C SER A 347 18.75 -2.33 9.43
N GLY A 348 19.39 -2.18 10.59
CA GLY A 348 20.85 -2.14 10.70
C GLY A 348 21.54 -3.51 10.59
N CYS A 349 20.78 -4.60 10.51
CA CYS A 349 21.28 -5.96 10.34
C CYS A 349 20.20 -6.88 9.70
N PRO A 350 20.56 -8.10 9.24
CA PRO A 350 19.63 -9.06 8.64
C PRO A 350 18.45 -9.52 9.52
N ARG A 351 18.46 -9.20 10.83
CA ARG A 351 17.33 -9.51 11.73
C ARG A 351 16.09 -8.69 11.46
N ASN A 352 16.21 -7.65 10.64
CA ASN A 352 15.06 -7.00 10.00
C ASN A 352 14.01 -6.45 11.00
N CYS A 353 14.44 -5.91 12.14
CA CYS A 353 13.54 -5.41 13.19
C CYS A 353 12.65 -4.23 12.71
N ALA A 354 13.04 -3.52 11.65
CA ALA A 354 12.23 -2.48 11.03
C ALA A 354 11.20 -3.03 10.01
N GLU A 355 11.19 -4.34 9.78
CA GLU A 355 10.36 -5.04 8.79
C GLU A 355 10.60 -4.51 7.36
N SER A 356 11.86 -4.22 7.02
CA SER A 356 12.31 -3.77 5.69
C SER A 356 11.79 -4.66 4.56
N GLY A 357 11.77 -5.98 4.77
CA GLY A 357 11.27 -6.96 3.81
C GLY A 357 9.78 -6.87 3.42
N ILE A 358 8.98 -5.96 3.99
CA ILE A 358 7.57 -5.76 3.60
C ILE A 358 7.22 -4.29 3.32
N LYS A 359 8.24 -3.46 3.12
CA LYS A 359 8.08 -2.04 2.77
C LYS A 359 8.20 -1.83 1.27
N ASP A 360 7.64 -0.72 0.78
CA ASP A 360 7.70 -0.35 -0.64
C ASP A 360 9.17 -0.22 -1.09
N VAL A 361 10.02 0.31 -0.20
CA VAL A 361 11.49 0.20 -0.28
C VAL A 361 12.03 -0.20 1.10
N GLY A 362 12.79 -1.29 1.16
CA GLY A 362 13.43 -1.80 2.37
C GLY A 362 14.94 -1.76 2.24
N VAL A 363 15.61 -1.28 3.29
CA VAL A 363 17.08 -1.26 3.37
C VAL A 363 17.52 -2.13 4.54
N ILE A 364 18.51 -2.99 4.30
CA ILE A 364 19.08 -3.90 5.30
C ILE A 364 20.60 -3.74 5.29
N GLY A 365 21.16 -3.36 6.44
CA GLY A 365 22.59 -3.26 6.66
C GLY A 365 23.23 -4.64 6.77
N VAL A 366 24.37 -4.81 6.11
CA VAL A 366 25.25 -5.99 6.17
C VAL A 366 26.70 -5.51 6.29
N GLU A 367 27.65 -6.40 6.62
CA GLU A 367 29.05 -5.97 6.83
C GLU A 367 29.64 -5.32 5.58
N SER A 368 29.32 -5.89 4.43
CA SER A 368 29.74 -5.42 3.10
C SER A 368 28.94 -4.23 2.53
N GLY A 369 28.06 -3.59 3.31
CA GLY A 369 27.28 -2.41 2.89
C GLY A 369 25.78 -2.51 3.16
N TRP A 370 24.97 -2.24 2.14
CA TRP A 370 23.51 -2.13 2.25
C TRP A 370 22.81 -2.91 1.15
N GLU A 371 21.86 -3.75 1.53
CA GLU A 371 20.95 -4.43 0.61
C GLU A 371 19.66 -3.63 0.46
N ILE A 372 19.23 -3.44 -0.78
CA ILE A 372 18.03 -2.68 -1.13
C ILE A 372 17.00 -3.65 -1.70
N TYR A 373 15.80 -3.61 -1.13
CA TYR A 373 14.65 -4.39 -1.54
C TYR A 373 13.52 -3.45 -1.94
N VAL A 374 12.70 -3.84 -2.92
CA VAL A 374 11.60 -3.04 -3.44
C VAL A 374 10.31 -3.84 -3.54
N ALA A 375 9.19 -3.13 -3.66
CA ALA A 375 7.89 -3.74 -3.96
C ALA A 375 7.32 -4.64 -2.85
N GLY A 376 7.72 -4.45 -1.59
CA GLY A 376 7.07 -5.11 -0.45
C GLY A 376 5.74 -4.47 -0.08
N ASN A 377 4.87 -5.24 0.58
CA ASN A 377 3.56 -4.75 1.00
C ASN A 377 3.08 -5.40 2.30
N GLY A 378 3.20 -4.71 3.44
CA GLY A 378 2.52 -5.09 4.70
C GLY A 378 1.02 -4.73 4.71
N GLY A 379 0.31 -5.01 3.62
CA GLY A 379 -1.09 -4.64 3.40
C GLY A 379 -2.04 -5.83 3.49
N ILE A 380 -3.15 -5.74 2.76
CA ILE A 380 -4.20 -6.76 2.73
C ILE A 380 -3.67 -8.09 2.22
N LYS A 381 -2.91 -8.05 1.13
CA LYS A 381 -2.06 -9.15 0.69
C LYS A 381 -0.64 -8.82 1.14
N THR A 382 -0.10 -9.62 2.05
CA THR A 382 1.28 -9.44 2.49
C THR A 382 2.20 -9.94 1.39
N GLU A 383 3.13 -9.10 0.96
CA GLU A 383 4.09 -9.42 -0.10
C GLU A 383 5.49 -9.10 0.39
N VAL A 384 6.39 -10.06 0.17
CA VAL A 384 7.82 -9.91 0.49
C VAL A 384 8.47 -9.03 -0.58
N ALA A 385 9.24 -8.04 -0.14
CA ALA A 385 10.01 -7.16 -1.01
C ALA A 385 11.08 -7.96 -1.77
N GLN A 386 11.27 -7.61 -3.04
CA GLN A 386 12.19 -8.29 -3.94
C GLN A 386 13.56 -7.61 -3.90
N PHE A 387 14.64 -8.40 -3.94
CA PHE A 387 16.01 -7.89 -3.92
C PHE A 387 16.33 -7.09 -5.19
N LEU A 388 16.63 -5.80 -5.03
CA LEU A 388 17.04 -4.92 -6.12
C LEU A 388 18.54 -5.03 -6.36
N CYS A 389 19.35 -4.64 -5.37
CA CYS A 389 20.80 -4.64 -5.47
C CYS A 389 21.46 -4.45 -4.10
N LYS A 390 22.79 -4.43 -4.10
CA LYS A 390 23.61 -4.15 -2.95
C LYS A 390 24.57 -3.01 -3.26
N VAL A 391 24.69 -2.07 -2.33
CA VAL A 391 25.51 -0.86 -2.45
C VAL A 391 26.41 -0.71 -1.23
N LYS A 392 27.44 0.15 -1.30
CA LYS A 392 28.42 0.29 -0.21
C LYS A 392 28.10 1.46 0.70
N THR A 393 27.60 2.55 0.13
CA THR A 393 27.50 3.85 0.80
C THR A 393 26.05 4.28 1.03
N ARG A 394 25.85 5.21 1.96
CA ARG A 394 24.52 5.80 2.23
C ARG A 394 24.01 6.64 1.06
N ASP A 395 24.91 7.33 0.36
CA ASP A 395 24.56 8.14 -0.82
C ASP A 395 24.04 7.25 -1.95
N GLU A 396 24.65 6.07 -2.15
CA GLU A 396 24.11 5.09 -3.10
C GLU A 396 22.74 4.57 -2.67
N VAL A 397 22.48 4.39 -1.36
CA VAL A 397 21.13 4.01 -0.89
C VAL A 397 20.11 5.08 -1.29
N LEU A 398 20.43 6.38 -1.10
CA LEU A 398 19.56 7.49 -1.51
C LEU A 398 19.35 7.49 -3.04
N GLU A 399 20.41 7.36 -3.83
CA GLU A 399 20.35 7.37 -5.29
C GLU A 399 19.49 6.22 -5.83
N TYR A 400 19.73 4.98 -5.39
CA TYR A 400 19.02 3.81 -5.89
C TYR A 400 17.55 3.79 -5.43
N ALA A 401 17.28 4.10 -4.15
CA ALA A 401 15.91 4.19 -3.65
C ALA A 401 15.14 5.32 -4.34
N GLY A 402 15.75 6.49 -4.47
CA GLY A 402 15.17 7.65 -5.15
C GLY A 402 14.89 7.38 -6.63
N ALA A 403 15.82 6.75 -7.35
CA ALA A 403 15.62 6.38 -8.75
C ALA A 403 14.45 5.40 -8.94
N PHE A 404 14.34 4.38 -8.08
CA PHE A 404 13.20 3.45 -8.10
C PHE A 404 11.87 4.18 -7.86
N LEU A 405 11.84 5.05 -6.86
CA LEU A 405 10.63 5.81 -6.53
C LEU A 405 10.26 6.80 -7.64
N GLN A 406 11.23 7.41 -8.32
CA GLN A 406 10.95 8.26 -9.47
C GLN A 406 10.39 7.48 -10.65
N LEU A 407 10.98 6.32 -10.97
CA LEU A 407 10.47 5.47 -12.05
C LEU A 407 9.03 5.04 -11.77
N TYR A 408 8.74 4.65 -10.52
CA TYR A 408 7.39 4.36 -10.04
C TYR A 408 6.44 5.57 -10.16
N ARG A 409 6.89 6.79 -9.82
CA ARG A 409 6.08 8.02 -9.99
C ARG A 409 5.75 8.30 -11.45
N GLU A 410 6.69 8.05 -12.35
CA GLU A 410 6.55 8.32 -13.79
C GLU A 410 5.69 7.27 -14.50
N GLU A 411 5.73 6.00 -14.08
CA GLU A 411 5.14 4.90 -14.86
C GLU A 411 3.94 4.18 -14.22
N ALA A 412 3.74 4.29 -12.91
CA ALA A 412 2.64 3.58 -12.27
C ALA A 412 1.30 4.34 -12.44
N ARG A 413 0.22 3.56 -12.46
CA ARG A 413 -1.14 4.12 -12.51
C ARG A 413 -1.45 4.74 -11.16
N TYR A 414 -2.18 5.85 -11.13
CA TYR A 414 -2.59 6.45 -9.87
C TYR A 414 -3.39 5.43 -9.05
N LEU A 415 -3.09 5.34 -7.75
CA LEU A 415 -3.52 4.31 -6.80
C LEU A 415 -2.89 2.91 -6.94
N ASP A 416 -1.97 2.67 -7.87
CA ASP A 416 -1.15 1.46 -7.85
C ASP A 416 -0.16 1.51 -6.68
N ARG A 417 -0.03 0.41 -5.93
CA ARG A 417 1.10 0.22 -5.02
C ARG A 417 2.35 -0.16 -5.83
N THR A 418 3.53 0.06 -5.25
CA THR A 418 4.80 -0.40 -5.83
C THR A 418 4.77 -1.89 -6.20
N VAL A 419 4.17 -2.74 -5.35
CA VAL A 419 4.00 -4.17 -5.64
C VAL A 419 3.18 -4.47 -6.88
N HIS A 420 2.10 -3.72 -7.15
CA HIS A 420 1.29 -3.93 -8.35
C HIS A 420 2.00 -3.41 -9.59
N TYR A 421 2.71 -2.29 -9.46
CA TYR A 421 3.53 -1.74 -10.54
C TYR A 421 4.65 -2.72 -10.94
N VAL A 422 5.43 -3.21 -9.98
CA VAL A 422 6.52 -4.16 -10.26
C VAL A 422 5.98 -5.50 -10.75
N ALA A 423 4.82 -5.97 -10.27
CA ALA A 423 4.16 -7.15 -10.84
C ALA A 423 3.76 -6.96 -12.30
N ARG A 424 3.43 -5.73 -12.72
CA ARG A 424 3.06 -5.40 -14.10
C ARG A 424 4.25 -5.29 -15.04
N VAL A 425 5.33 -4.64 -14.61
CA VAL A 425 6.51 -4.37 -15.48
C VAL A 425 7.62 -5.41 -15.34
N GLY A 426 7.63 -6.17 -14.24
CA GLY A 426 8.67 -7.14 -13.92
C GLY A 426 9.88 -6.53 -13.22
N LEU A 427 10.50 -7.28 -12.30
CA LEU A 427 11.71 -6.83 -11.59
C LEU A 427 12.89 -6.62 -12.53
N ASP A 428 13.02 -7.44 -13.58
CA ASP A 428 14.11 -7.32 -14.54
C ASP A 428 14.05 -5.99 -15.31
N TYR A 429 12.84 -5.50 -15.61
CA TYR A 429 12.66 -4.15 -16.15
C TYR A 429 13.14 -3.10 -15.15
N ILE A 430 12.83 -3.24 -13.86
CA ILE A 430 13.31 -2.30 -12.85
C ILE A 430 14.84 -2.31 -12.77
N LYS A 431 15.46 -3.50 -12.81
CA LYS A 431 16.93 -3.64 -12.77
C LYS A 431 17.60 -3.05 -14.01
N SER A 432 17.06 -3.29 -15.21
CA SER A 432 17.64 -2.76 -16.44
C SER A 432 17.65 -1.23 -16.49
N ASN A 433 16.69 -0.57 -15.83
CA ASN A 433 16.58 0.88 -15.80
C ASN A 433 17.33 1.57 -14.64
N ILE A 434 17.76 0.82 -13.63
CA ILE A 434 18.31 1.36 -12.38
C ILE A 434 19.67 0.75 -12.07
N VAL A 435 19.78 -0.57 -12.05
CA VAL A 435 21.01 -1.28 -11.68
C VAL A 435 21.97 -1.31 -12.86
N ASP A 436 21.46 -1.70 -14.04
CA ASP A 436 22.28 -1.93 -15.22
C ASP A 436 22.54 -0.65 -16.02
N ASP A 437 21.72 0.40 -15.82
CA ASP A 437 21.86 1.70 -16.47
C ASP A 437 22.11 2.81 -15.42
N ALA A 438 23.38 3.11 -15.19
CA ALA A 438 23.80 4.11 -14.22
C ALA A 438 23.44 5.55 -14.62
N GLU A 439 23.45 5.86 -15.91
CA GLU A 439 23.12 7.20 -16.39
C GLU A 439 21.62 7.46 -16.25
N LYS A 440 20.78 6.48 -16.60
CA LYS A 440 19.34 6.56 -16.39
C LYS A 440 19.00 6.62 -14.90
N ARG A 441 19.66 5.83 -14.04
CA ARG A 441 19.48 5.91 -12.58
C ARG A 441 19.76 7.31 -12.03
N LYS A 442 20.91 7.90 -12.38
CA LYS A 442 21.27 9.26 -11.95
C LYS A 442 20.28 10.29 -12.48
N ALA A 443 19.85 10.17 -13.73
CA ALA A 443 18.87 11.06 -14.32
C ALA A 443 17.50 10.97 -13.61
N LEU A 444 17.05 9.77 -13.26
CA LEU A 444 15.83 9.55 -12.45
C LEU A 444 15.97 10.22 -11.08
N TYR A 445 17.07 9.97 -10.37
CA TYR A 445 17.28 10.57 -9.05
C TYR A 445 17.35 12.10 -9.12
N ALA A 446 18.05 12.66 -10.11
CA ALA A 446 18.12 14.10 -10.33
C ALA A 446 16.74 14.72 -10.59
N ARG A 447 15.88 14.09 -11.41
CA ARG A 447 14.50 14.54 -11.63
C ARG A 447 13.66 14.51 -10.37
N LEU A 448 13.82 13.47 -9.54
CA LEU A 448 13.15 13.43 -8.23
C LEU A 448 13.60 14.60 -7.36
N ARG A 449 14.91 14.84 -7.24
CA ARG A 449 15.46 15.95 -6.45
C ARG A 449 14.94 17.31 -6.92
N PHE A 450 14.91 17.53 -8.23
CA PHE A 450 14.30 18.72 -8.83
C PHE A 450 12.83 18.88 -8.46
N ALA A 451 12.06 17.79 -8.53
CA ALA A 451 10.64 17.81 -8.18
C ALA A 451 10.35 18.09 -6.70
N LEU A 452 11.29 17.79 -5.78
CA LEU A 452 11.11 17.99 -4.34
C LEU A 452 11.71 19.30 -3.81
N GLN A 453 12.46 20.02 -4.65
CA GLN A 453 13.11 21.27 -4.29
C GLN A 453 12.05 22.35 -3.95
N GLY A 454 12.26 23.10 -2.87
CA GLY A 454 11.43 24.25 -2.52
C GLY A 454 10.06 23.95 -1.92
N GLU A 455 9.57 22.71 -1.99
CA GLU A 455 8.24 22.31 -1.49
C GLU A 455 8.04 22.64 0.01
N PRO A 456 7.08 23.48 0.42
CA PRO A 456 6.96 23.90 1.82
C PRO A 456 6.39 22.79 2.72
N ASP A 457 6.53 22.95 4.06
CA ASP A 457 5.69 22.19 4.98
C ASP A 457 4.23 22.66 4.79
N PRO A 458 3.26 21.73 4.57
CA PRO A 458 1.89 22.11 4.26
C PRO A 458 1.19 22.93 5.35
N TRP A 459 1.64 22.82 6.61
CA TRP A 459 1.04 23.54 7.73
C TRP A 459 1.72 24.85 8.07
N ARG A 460 2.92 25.11 7.56
CA ARG A 460 3.65 26.35 7.90
C ARG A 460 2.85 27.61 7.53
N GLU A 461 2.28 27.65 6.33
CA GLU A 461 1.47 28.78 5.87
C GLU A 461 0.02 28.71 6.36
N ARG A 462 -0.56 27.50 6.42
CA ARG A 462 -1.96 27.30 6.84
C ARG A 462 -2.18 27.56 8.32
N ALA A 463 -1.22 27.18 9.17
CA ALA A 463 -1.23 27.53 10.59
C ALA A 463 -1.12 29.06 10.81
N ALA A 464 -0.52 29.79 9.86
CA ALA A 464 -0.47 31.26 9.85
C ALA A 464 -1.72 31.91 9.21
N GLY A 465 -2.62 31.12 8.61
CA GLY A 465 -3.90 31.60 8.10
C GLY A 465 -4.06 31.60 6.57
N ALA A 466 -3.20 30.91 5.83
CA ALA A 466 -3.54 30.55 4.45
C ALA A 466 -4.74 29.60 4.42
N GLU A 467 -5.60 29.73 3.40
CA GLU A 467 -6.78 28.86 3.19
C GLU A 467 -7.79 28.79 4.36
N LYS A 468 -7.89 29.84 5.18
CA LYS A 468 -8.79 29.88 6.36
C LYS A 468 -10.21 29.36 6.12
N ARG A 469 -10.81 29.72 4.98
CA ARG A 469 -12.18 29.32 4.59
C ARG A 469 -12.40 27.80 4.54
N GLU A 470 -11.35 26.99 4.35
CA GLU A 470 -11.45 25.52 4.34
C GLU A 470 -11.73 24.94 5.74
N PHE A 471 -11.37 25.67 6.80
CA PHE A 471 -11.44 25.23 8.20
C PHE A 471 -12.44 26.02 9.04
N GLU A 472 -13.00 27.10 8.49
CA GLU A 472 -14.07 27.87 9.13
C GLU A 472 -15.41 27.12 9.03
N LEU A 473 -16.17 27.12 10.13
CA LEU A 473 -17.56 26.69 10.08
C LEU A 473 -18.35 27.75 9.30
N LEU A 474 -19.13 27.31 8.31
CA LEU A 474 -20.09 28.19 7.67
C LEU A 474 -21.19 28.50 8.71
N GLU A 475 -21.37 29.77 9.04
CA GLU A 475 -22.54 30.20 9.81
C GLU A 475 -23.79 29.87 8.98
N ALA A 476 -24.74 29.18 9.61
CA ALA A 476 -25.95 28.68 8.99
C ALA A 476 -26.99 29.78 8.78
#